data_AF-A0A839FLK7-F1
#
_entry.id   AF-A0A839FLK7-F1
#
_cell.length_a   1.000
_cell.length_b   1.000
_cell.length_c   1.000
_cell.angle_alpha   90.00
_cell.angle_beta   90.00
_cell.angle_gamma   90.00
#
_symmetry.space_group_name_H-M   'P 1'
#
loop_
_entity.id
_entity.type
_entity.pdbx_description
1 polymer ?
#
loop_
_entity_poly.entity_id
_entity_poly.type
_entity_poly.pdbx_seq_one_letter_code
_entity_poly.pdbx_strand_id
1 'polypeptide(L)' 'MIPLKTTAFDLARYLGSLASQAELLKDTFETGDASYIADARGVVVRARDMAQSARKTRTLATLSTKS' A
#
# COMPACT_ATOMS: atom_id res chain seq x y z
N MET A 1 -24.03 -27.68 3.16
CA MET A 1 -23.65 -26.27 3.05
C MET A 1 -22.28 -26.20 2.39
N ILE A 2 -22.14 -25.54 1.24
CA ILE A 2 -20.84 -25.34 0.60
C ILE A 2 -20.25 -24.05 1.19
N PRO A 3 -19.03 -24.06 1.76
CA PRO A 3 -18.43 -22.86 2.33
C PRO A 3 -18.12 -21.86 1.21
N LEU A 4 -18.47 -20.59 1.42
CA LEU A 4 -18.04 -19.52 0.52
C LEU A 4 -16.51 -19.41 0.56
N LYS A 5 -15.87 -19.41 -0.61
CA LYS A 5 -14.44 -19.15 -0.74
C LYS A 5 -14.23 -17.66 -0.97
N THR A 6 -13.60 -17.00 -0.01
CA THR A 6 -13.24 -15.58 -0.10
C THR A 6 -11.73 -15.44 -0.30
N THR A 7 -11.33 -14.35 -0.95
CA THR A 7 -9.93 -13.97 -1.12
C THR A 7 -9.68 -12.71 -0.31
N ALA A 8 -8.58 -12.67 0.44
CA ALA A 8 -8.19 -11.48 1.19
C ALA A 8 -7.89 -10.33 0.21
N PHE A 9 -8.54 -9.20 0.44
CA PHE A 9 -8.31 -7.98 -0.33
C PHE A 9 -7.21 -7.15 0.33
N ASP A 10 -6.19 -6.78 -0.46
CA ASP A 10 -5.07 -5.96 0.01
C ASP A 10 -5.08 -4.59 -0.70
N LEU A 11 -5.57 -3.58 0.03
CA LEU A 11 -5.64 -2.19 -0.41
C LEU A 11 -4.27 -1.61 -0.77
N ALA A 12 -3.18 -2.04 -0.11
CA ALA A 12 -1.85 -1.45 -0.29
C ALA A 12 -1.35 -1.62 -1.72
N ARG A 13 -1.80 -2.67 -2.42
CA ARG A 13 -1.45 -2.96 -3.82
C ARG A 13 -1.94 -1.91 -4.81
N TYR A 14 -2.97 -1.14 -4.44
CA TYR A 14 -3.59 -0.15 -5.30
C TYR A 14 -3.16 1.29 -4.97
N LEU A 15 -2.40 1.49 -3.89
CA LEU A 15 -1.98 2.80 -3.38
C LEU A 15 -0.55 3.15 -3.80
N GLY A 16 -0.20 2.89 -5.06
CA GLY A 16 1.15 3.08 -5.60
C GLY A 16 1.59 4.55 -5.74
N SER A 17 0.65 5.50 -5.67
CA SER A 17 0.93 6.93 -5.80
C SER A 17 0.76 7.67 -4.46
N LEU A 18 1.52 8.75 -4.28
CA LEU A 18 1.37 9.61 -3.10
C LEU A 18 0.00 10.29 -3.04
N ALA A 19 -0.61 10.62 -4.19
CA ALA A 19 -1.93 11.22 -4.26
C ALA A 19 -3.01 10.27 -3.71
N SER A 20 -3.01 9.01 -4.16
CA SER A 20 -3.98 8.00 -3.70
C SER A 20 -3.83 7.70 -2.20
N GLN A 21 -2.59 7.71 -1.68
CA GLN A 21 -2.34 7.56 -0.24
C GLN A 21 -2.88 8.75 0.57
N ALA A 22 -2.72 9.97 0.07
CA ALA A 22 -3.22 11.18 0.73
C ALA A 22 -4.75 11.24 0.72
N GLU A 23 -5.38 10.81 -0.38
CA GLU A 23 -6.83 10.73 -0.51
C GLU A 23 -7.44 9.75 0.50
N LEU A 24 -6.85 8.55 0.66
CA LEU A 24 -7.28 7.59 1.68
C LEU A 24 -7.18 8.17 3.09
N LEU A 25 -6.06 8.82 3.42
CA LEU A 25 -5.89 9.42 4.74
C LEU A 25 -6.90 10.55 4.96
N LYS A 26 -7.14 11.40 3.96
CA LYS A 26 -8.14 12.47 4.03
C LYS A 26 -9.53 11.93 4.33
N ASP A 27 -9.97 10.90 3.60
CA ASP A 27 -11.24 10.20 3.86
C ASP A 27 -11.31 9.70 5.31
N THR A 28 -10.24 9.07 5.80
CA THR A 28 -10.23 8.57 7.18
C THR A 28 -10.31 9.67 8.23
N PHE A 29 -9.66 10.82 8.00
CA PHE A 29 -9.74 11.95 8.91
C PHE A 29 -11.12 12.62 8.93
N GLU A 30 -11.88 12.57 7.83
CA GLU A 30 -13.24 13.09 7.77
C GLU A 30 -14.21 12.28 8.64
N THR A 31 -13.95 10.99 8.86
CA THR A 31 -14.77 10.14 9.76
C THR A 31 -14.51 10.42 11.25
N GLY A 32 -13.30 10.88 11.61
CA GLY A 32 -12.88 11.06 13.01
C GLY A 32 -12.64 9.77 13.81
N ASP A 33 -12.72 8.59 13.20
CA ASP A 33 -12.50 7.30 13.88
C ASP A 33 -11.00 6.98 13.98
N ALA A 34 -10.48 6.96 15.20
CA ALA A 34 -9.08 6.66 15.49
C ALA A 34 -8.63 5.26 15.02
N SER A 35 -9.54 4.27 15.04
CA SER A 35 -9.25 2.91 14.58
C SER A 35 -9.13 2.88 13.06
N TYR A 36 -10.06 3.53 12.36
CA TYR A 36 -10.01 3.62 10.91
C TYR A 36 -8.78 4.38 10.41
N ILE A 37 -8.39 5.47 11.10
CA ILE A 37 -7.16 6.21 10.83
C ILE A 37 -5.91 5.35 11.05
N ALA A 38 -5.89 4.52 12.10
CA ALA A 38 -4.77 3.62 12.37
C ALA A 38 -4.63 2.55 11.28
N ASP A 39 -5.75 1.96 10.86
CA ASP A 39 -5.78 0.95 9.80
C ASP A 39 -5.32 1.52 8.46
N ALA A 40 -5.86 2.68 8.04
CA ALA A 40 -5.45 3.34 6.80
C ALA A 40 -3.98 3.73 6.82
N ARG A 41 -3.45 4.16 7.97
CA ARG A 41 -2.02 4.43 8.13
C ARG A 41 -1.18 3.17 7.94
N GLY A 42 -1.61 2.04 8.49
CA GLY A 42 -0.98 0.73 8.27
C GLY A 42 -0.91 0.37 6.78
N VAL A 43 -2.01 0.57 6.05
CA VAL A 43 -2.08 0.36 4.60
C VAL A 43 -1.10 1.27 3.84
N VAL A 44 -1.05 2.57 4.18
CA VAL A 44 -0.15 3.53 3.53
C VAL A 44 1.32 3.19 3.77
N VAL A 45 1.70 2.76 4.98
CA VAL A 45 3.08 2.31 5.27
C VAL A 45 3.45 1.12 4.38
N ARG A 46 2.59 0.12 4.26
CA ARG A 46 2.83 -1.04 3.38
C ARG A 46 2.95 -0.63 1.91
N ALA A 47 2.07 0.24 1.43
CA ALA A 47 2.13 0.72 0.05
C ALA A 47 3.45 1.45 -0.25
N ARG A 48 3.95 2.23 0.71
CA ARG A 48 5.25 2.93 0.60
C ARG A 48 6.43 1.95 0.58
N ASP A 49 6.43 0.97 1.47
CA ASP A 49 7.47 -0.06 1.53
C ASP A 49 7.54 -0.84 0.22
N MET A 50 6.38 -1.24 -0.33
CA MET A 50 6.29 -1.92 -1.62
C MET A 50 6.86 -1.06 -2.75
N ALA A 51 6.52 0.23 -2.79
CA ALA A 51 7.03 1.15 -3.80
C ALA A 51 8.55 1.38 -3.66
N GLN A 52 9.08 1.46 -2.43
CA GLN A 52 10.52 1.59 -2.18
C GLN A 52 11.28 0.32 -2.57
N SER A 53 10.76 -0.85 -2.19
CA SER A 53 11.32 -2.15 -2.55
C SER A 53 11.40 -2.31 -4.07
N ALA A 54 10.32 -2.00 -4.80
CA ALA A 54 10.30 -2.04 -6.25
C ALA A 54 11.35 -1.11 -6.90
N ARG A 55 11.56 0.08 -6.35
CA ARG A 55 12.61 1.01 -6.81
C ARG A 55 14.01 0.46 -6.56
N LYS A 56 14.27 -0.11 -5.37
CA LYS A 56 15.57 -0.68 -4.99
C LYS A 56 15.94 -1.88 -5.86
N THR A 57 14.99 -2.78 -6.11
CA THR A 57 15.21 -3.93 -7.00
C THR A 57 15.52 -3.47 -8.43
N ARG A 58 14.84 -2.42 -8.91
CA ARG A 58 15.11 -1.85 -10.22
C ARG A 58 16.51 -1.26 -10.34
N THR A 59 16.99 -0.52 -9.34
CA THR A 59 18.36 0.02 -9.36
C THR A 59 19.41 -1.09 -9.28
N LEU A 60 19.21 -2.12 -8.45
CA LEU A 60 20.12 -3.26 -8.36
C LEU A 60 20.23 -4.03 -9.68
N ALA A 61 19.11 -4.25 -10.39
CA ALA A 61 19.12 -4.87 -11.71
C ALA A 61 19.91 -4.04 -12.74
N THR A 62 19.79 -2.70 -12.70
CA THR A 62 20.53 -1.83 -13.63
C THR A 62 22.04 -1.73 -13.35
N LEU A 63 22.49 -1.93 -12.10
CA LEU A 63 23.92 -1.98 -11.77
C LEU A 63 24.55 -3.33 -12.15
N SER A 64 23.80 -4.44 -12.12
CA SER A 64 24.33 -5.77 -12.49
C SER A 64 24.58 -5.97 -13.98
N THR A 65 23.96 -5.18 -14.86
CA THR A 65 24.13 -5.27 -16.32
C THR A 65 25.29 -4.41 -16.85
N LYS A 66 25.94 -3.61 -15.98
CA LYS A 66 26.97 -2.64 -16.39
C LYS A 66 28.40 -3.06 -16.01
N SER A 67 28.62 -4.30 -15.60
CA SER A 67 29.94 -4.84 -15.22
C SER A 67 30.44 -5.89 -16.19
#